data_AF-A0A1Z9GYF3-F1
#
_entry.id   AF-A0A1Z9GYF3-F1
#
_cell.length_a   1.000
_cell.length_b   1.000
_cell.length_c   1.000
_cell.angle_alpha   90.00
_cell.angle_beta   90.00
_cell.angle_gamma   90.00
#
_symmetry.space_group_name_H-M   'P 1'
#
loop_
_entity.id
_entity.type
_entity.pdbx_description
1 polymer ?
#
loop_
_entity_poly.entity_id
_entity_poly.type
_entity_poly.pdbx_seq_one_letter_code
_entity_poly.pdbx_strand_id
1 'polypeptide(L)'
;MATKLPKNYKPTAKEKYMCAKHKAFFRQLLSKWKNDLIDQNNRIIFGNSDDNASSADIVDQATSYSGKTVEMRTVNRNKKLINKIDESLNKIDEGTYGYCEETGEEIGLKRLIARPIASLTVEAQEKHENQEKIFADN
;
A
#
# COMPACT_ATOMS: atom_id res chain seq x y z
N MET A 1 -13.12 -0.84 21.55
CA MET A 1 -14.29 -1.62 21.08
C MET A 1 -14.24 -1.73 19.56
N ALA A 2 -14.38 -2.93 18.98
CA ALA A 2 -14.38 -3.08 17.52
C ALA A 2 -15.72 -2.61 16.95
N THR A 3 -15.72 -1.55 16.13
CA THR A 3 -16.90 -1.05 15.44
C THR A 3 -17.41 -2.10 14.44
N LYS A 4 -18.62 -2.62 14.63
CA LYS A 4 -19.24 -3.55 13.68
C LYS A 4 -19.67 -2.80 12.42
N LEU A 5 -19.19 -3.25 11.27
CA LEU A 5 -19.53 -2.71 9.95
C LEU A 5 -20.64 -3.54 9.29
N PRO A 6 -21.63 -2.91 8.64
CA PRO A 6 -22.59 -3.61 7.81
C PRO A 6 -21.93 -4.38 6.66
N LYS A 7 -22.59 -5.44 6.18
CA LYS A 7 -22.16 -6.17 4.97
C LYS A 7 -22.12 -5.20 3.78
N ASN A 8 -20.99 -5.15 3.08
CA ASN A 8 -20.72 -4.25 1.94
C ASN A 8 -20.70 -2.75 2.26
N TYR A 9 -20.43 -2.36 3.51
CA TYR A 9 -20.27 -0.96 3.87
C TYR A 9 -19.17 -0.27 3.03
N LYS A 10 -19.46 0.94 2.55
CA LYS A 10 -18.50 1.84 1.93
C LYS A 10 -18.66 3.24 2.54
N PRO A 11 -17.56 3.92 2.89
CA PRO A 11 -17.58 5.32 3.33
C PRO A 11 -18.32 6.22 2.33
N THR A 12 -19.18 7.10 2.83
CA THR A 12 -19.90 8.07 2.00
C THR A 12 -19.84 9.46 2.61
N ALA A 13 -19.92 10.50 1.76
CA ALA A 13 -19.92 11.90 2.21
C ALA A 13 -21.18 12.30 3.01
N LYS A 14 -22.17 11.41 3.13
CA LYS A 14 -23.37 11.63 3.97
C LYS A 14 -23.06 11.46 5.46
N GLU A 15 -22.01 10.72 5.80
CA GLU A 15 -21.56 10.50 7.17
C GLU A 15 -20.45 11.48 7.53
N LYS A 16 -20.31 11.80 8.83
CA LYS A 16 -19.22 12.65 9.31
C LYS A 16 -17.87 12.10 8.83
N TYR A 17 -17.05 12.98 8.26
CA TYR A 17 -15.72 12.64 7.78
C TYR A 17 -14.91 11.94 8.89
N MET A 18 -14.22 10.87 8.51
CA MET A 18 -13.44 10.00 9.42
C MET A 18 -14.12 9.61 10.74
N CYS A 19 -15.43 9.39 10.73
CA CYS A 19 -16.14 8.78 11.85
C CYS A 19 -15.63 7.35 12.16
N ALA A 20 -16.07 6.78 13.30
CA ALA A 20 -15.66 5.45 13.74
C ALA A 20 -15.91 4.34 12.71
N LYS A 21 -16.95 4.47 11.87
CA LYS A 21 -17.24 3.53 10.79
C LYS A 21 -16.24 3.67 9.62
N HIS A 22 -15.94 4.90 9.20
CA HIS A 22 -14.92 5.16 8.18
C HIS A 22 -13.55 4.60 8.61
N LYS A 23 -13.11 4.91 9.82
CA LYS A 23 -11.84 4.42 10.37
C LYS A 23 -11.79 2.88 10.43
N ALA A 24 -12.88 2.24 10.86
CA ALA A 24 -12.97 0.78 10.88
C ALA A 24 -12.89 0.17 9.47
N PHE A 25 -13.54 0.79 8.48
CA PHE A 25 -13.48 0.33 7.09
C PHE A 25 -12.05 0.42 6.52
N PHE A 26 -11.40 1.57 6.66
CA PHE A 26 -10.04 1.75 6.16
C PHE A 26 -9.02 0.87 6.90
N ARG A 27 -9.20 0.65 8.21
CA ARG A 27 -8.40 -0.32 8.96
C ARG A 27 -8.52 -1.73 8.39
N GLN A 28 -9.74 -2.22 8.16
CA GLN A 28 -9.95 -3.54 7.55
C GLN A 28 -9.35 -3.63 6.15
N LEU A 29 -9.51 -2.59 5.33
CA LEU A 29 -8.96 -2.52 3.98
C LEU A 29 -7.42 -2.59 3.99
N LEU A 30 -6.77 -1.77 4.82
CA LEU A 30 -5.32 -1.71 4.97
C LEU A 30 -4.76 -3.02 5.54
N SER A 31 -5.36 -3.56 6.61
CA SER A 31 -4.91 -4.82 7.20
C SER A 31 -5.05 -6.00 6.24
N LYS A 32 -6.15 -6.06 5.48
CA LYS A 32 -6.30 -7.08 4.43
C LYS A 32 -5.21 -6.95 3.38
N TRP A 33 -4.99 -5.74 2.86
CA TRP A 33 -3.98 -5.51 1.85
C TRP A 33 -2.56 -5.85 2.34
N LYS A 34 -2.23 -5.51 3.60
CA LYS A 34 -0.97 -5.93 4.24
C LYS A 34 -0.80 -7.44 4.25
N ASN A 35 -1.83 -8.18 4.67
CA ASN A 35 -1.79 -9.63 4.71
C ASN A 35 -1.63 -10.24 3.31
N ASP A 36 -2.36 -9.71 2.32
CA ASP A 36 -2.23 -10.15 0.92
C ASP A 36 -0.79 -9.96 0.40
N LEU A 37 -0.12 -8.85 0.74
CA LEU A 37 1.28 -8.60 0.37
C LEU A 37 2.26 -9.53 1.10
N ILE A 38 2.01 -9.83 2.37
CA ILE A 38 2.82 -10.78 3.15
C ILE A 38 2.71 -12.17 2.54
N ASP A 39 1.49 -12.62 2.22
CA ASP A 39 1.25 -13.92 1.60
C ASP A 39 1.90 -14.01 0.21
N GLN A 40 1.82 -12.94 -0.59
CA GLN A 40 2.53 -12.87 -1.88
C GLN A 40 4.05 -12.97 -1.69
N ASN A 41 4.62 -12.24 -0.74
CA ASN A 41 6.06 -12.31 -0.45
C ASN A 41 6.48 -13.71 0.02
N ASN A 42 5.70 -14.34 0.89
CA ASN A 42 5.95 -15.70 1.37
C ASN A 42 5.96 -16.70 0.21
N ARG A 43 5.02 -16.60 -0.73
CA ARG A 43 5.01 -17.45 -1.94
C ARG A 43 6.26 -17.24 -2.79
N ILE A 44 6.73 -16.01 -2.96
CA ILE A 44 7.94 -15.72 -3.74
C ILE A 44 9.21 -16.27 -3.05
N ILE A 45 9.29 -16.15 -1.72
CA ILE A 45 10.46 -16.57 -0.95
C ILE A 45 10.53 -18.09 -0.82
N PHE A 46 9.41 -18.72 -0.46
CA PHE A 46 9.34 -20.14 -0.10
C PHE A 46 8.77 -21.05 -1.21
N GLY A 47 8.14 -20.49 -2.25
CA GLY A 47 7.55 -21.27 -3.34
C GLY A 47 8.56 -21.88 -4.32
N ASN A 48 9.79 -21.36 -4.37
CA ASN A 48 10.85 -21.80 -5.28
C ASN A 48 11.93 -22.65 -4.59
N SER A 49 11.62 -23.25 -3.44
CA SER A 49 12.59 -24.09 -2.71
C SER A 49 12.96 -25.38 -3.43
N ASP A 50 12.13 -25.86 -4.38
CA ASP A 50 12.38 -27.10 -5.14
C ASP A 50 13.06 -26.90 -6.52
N ASP A 51 12.99 -25.71 -7.14
CA ASP A 51 13.41 -25.56 -8.55
C ASP A 51 14.93 -25.39 -8.76
N ASN A 52 15.68 -24.96 -7.73
CA ASN A 52 17.12 -24.65 -7.87
C ASN A 52 18.05 -25.85 -7.70
N ALA A 53 17.54 -27.01 -7.26
CA ALA A 53 18.38 -28.18 -6.98
C ALA A 53 18.58 -29.10 -8.20
N SER A 54 17.88 -28.88 -9.33
CA SER A 54 17.77 -29.90 -10.39
C SER A 54 17.98 -29.40 -11.84
N SER A 55 18.51 -28.20 -12.06
CA SER A 55 18.80 -27.70 -13.41
C SER A 55 20.14 -28.25 -13.94
N ALA A 56 20.09 -28.96 -15.08
CA ALA A 56 21.21 -29.74 -15.61
C ALA A 56 22.18 -28.96 -16.53
N ASP A 57 21.84 -27.74 -16.98
CA ASP A 57 22.68 -26.95 -17.90
C ASP A 57 22.78 -25.45 -17.51
N ILE A 58 23.90 -24.81 -17.88
CA ILE A 58 24.28 -23.42 -17.56
C ILE A 58 23.25 -22.38 -18.05
N VAL A 59 22.55 -22.65 -19.15
CA VAL A 59 21.51 -21.74 -19.69
C VAL A 59 20.29 -21.68 -18.76
N ASP A 60 19.89 -22.83 -18.23
CA ASP A 60 18.75 -22.93 -17.31
C ASP A 60 19.08 -22.31 -15.95
N GLN A 61 20.33 -22.45 -15.49
CA GLN A 61 20.83 -21.79 -14.28
C GLN A 61 20.82 -20.26 -14.43
N ALA A 62 21.30 -19.74 -15.56
CA ALA A 62 21.31 -18.30 -15.82
C ALA A 62 19.88 -17.72 -15.86
N THR A 63 18.95 -18.44 -16.49
CA THR A 63 17.53 -18.05 -16.55
C THR A 63 16.90 -18.02 -15.16
N SER A 64 17.10 -19.06 -14.36
CA SER A 64 16.58 -19.17 -12.99
C SER A 64 17.08 -18.05 -12.08
N TYR A 65 18.39 -17.73 -12.15
CA TYR A 65 18.98 -16.65 -11.38
C TYR A 65 18.41 -15.26 -11.75
N SER A 66 18.22 -15.02 -13.05
CA SER A 66 17.63 -13.76 -13.52
C SER A 66 16.17 -13.61 -13.03
N GLY A 67 15.38 -14.69 -13.07
CA GLY A 67 14.02 -14.73 -12.54
C GLY A 67 13.99 -14.42 -11.03
N LYS A 68 14.90 -15.04 -10.26
CA LYS A 68 15.00 -14.79 -8.82
C LYS A 68 15.36 -13.35 -8.49
N THR A 69 16.21 -12.72 -9.31
CA THR A 69 16.56 -11.30 -9.14
C THR A 69 15.35 -10.39 -9.30
N VAL A 70 14.47 -10.67 -10.28
CA VAL A 70 13.23 -9.93 -10.49
C VAL A 70 12.26 -10.12 -9.31
N GLU A 71 12.08 -11.36 -8.87
CA GLU A 71 11.28 -11.72 -7.70
C GLU A 71 11.72 -10.97 -6.43
N MET A 72 13.03 -10.92 -6.16
CA MET A 72 13.56 -10.24 -4.98
C MET A 72 13.38 -8.71 -5.04
N ARG A 73 13.38 -8.11 -6.25
CA ARG A 73 13.01 -6.69 -6.42
C ARG A 73 11.54 -6.46 -6.06
N THR A 74 10.64 -7.37 -6.44
CA THR A 74 9.22 -7.31 -6.06
C THR A 74 9.05 -7.39 -4.55
N VAL A 75 9.71 -8.34 -3.87
CA VAL A 75 9.68 -8.45 -2.40
C VAL A 75 10.13 -7.16 -1.73
N ASN A 76 11.22 -6.55 -2.20
CA ASN A 76 11.74 -5.30 -1.64
C ASN A 76 10.76 -4.12 -1.82
N ARG A 77 10.05 -4.05 -2.95
CA ARG A 77 8.99 -3.05 -3.18
C ARG A 77 7.81 -3.29 -2.24
N ASN A 78 7.37 -4.53 -2.10
CA ASN A 78 6.28 -4.91 -1.21
C ASN A 78 6.61 -4.58 0.25
N LYS A 79 7.86 -4.79 0.71
CA LYS A 79 8.29 -4.38 2.05
C LYS A 79 8.13 -2.87 2.29
N LYS A 80 8.58 -2.04 1.34
CA LYS A 80 8.38 -0.58 1.42
C LYS A 80 6.89 -0.21 1.45
N LEU A 81 6.07 -0.91 0.69
CA LEU A 81 4.63 -0.70 0.66
C LEU A 81 3.96 -1.10 1.98
N ILE A 82 4.36 -2.22 2.57
CA ILE A 82 3.89 -2.68 3.89
C ILE A 82 4.20 -1.63 4.95
N ASN A 83 5.41 -1.04 4.94
CA ASN A 83 5.75 0.03 5.88
C ASN A 83 4.80 1.24 5.75
N LYS A 84 4.46 1.66 4.53
CA LYS A 84 3.47 2.74 4.31
C LYS A 84 2.06 2.37 4.78
N ILE A 85 1.68 1.10 4.68
CA ILE A 85 0.41 0.61 5.22
C ILE A 85 0.42 0.66 6.75
N ASP A 86 1.53 0.28 7.39
CA ASP A 86 1.68 0.35 8.84
C ASP A 86 1.65 1.79 9.35
N GLU A 87 2.32 2.72 8.68
CA GLU A 87 2.21 4.16 8.95
C GLU A 87 0.74 4.64 8.85
N SER A 88 0.01 4.18 7.82
CA SER A 88 -1.40 4.53 7.65
C SER A 88 -2.28 3.97 8.76
N LEU A 89 -2.00 2.75 9.24
CA LEU A 89 -2.70 2.15 10.37
C LEU A 89 -2.44 2.92 11.67
N ASN A 90 -1.20 3.36 11.90
CA ASN A 90 -0.83 4.19 13.04
C ASN A 90 -1.57 5.54 13.00
N LYS A 91 -1.65 6.19 11.84
CA LYS A 91 -2.43 7.42 11.67
C LYS A 91 -3.92 7.25 11.97
N ILE A 92 -4.48 6.05 11.74
CA ILE A 92 -5.88 5.77 12.12
C ILE A 92 -6.01 5.77 13.65
N ASP A 93 -5.03 5.20 14.36
CA ASP A 93 -4.98 5.16 15.83
C ASP A 93 -4.76 6.56 16.43
N GLU A 94 -3.88 7.36 15.83
CA GLU A 94 -3.63 8.77 16.22
C GLU A 94 -4.79 9.71 15.83
N GLY A 95 -5.64 9.27 14.90
CA GLY A 95 -6.78 10.04 14.42
C GLY A 95 -6.44 11.10 13.35
N THR A 96 -5.23 11.06 12.81
CA THR A 96 -4.73 11.94 11.73
C THR A 96 -4.97 11.35 10.33
N TYR A 97 -5.40 10.10 10.23
CA TYR A 97 -5.69 9.46 8.93
C TYR A 97 -6.81 10.17 8.17
N GLY A 98 -6.59 10.35 6.87
CA GLY A 98 -7.51 11.02 5.96
C GLY A 98 -7.22 12.50 5.75
N TYR A 99 -6.31 13.09 6.50
CA TYR A 99 -5.96 14.50 6.32
C TYR A 99 -4.63 14.63 5.56
N CYS A 100 -4.54 15.67 4.73
CA CYS A 100 -3.36 16.01 3.95
C CYS A 100 -2.21 16.36 4.90
N GLU A 101 -1.04 15.76 4.70
CA GLU A 101 0.14 16.05 5.53
C GLU A 101 0.68 17.47 5.34
N GLU A 102 0.46 18.07 4.17
CA GLU A 102 0.95 19.43 3.86
C GLU A 102 -0.04 20.52 4.26
N THR A 103 -1.33 20.32 3.97
CA THR A 103 -2.36 21.37 4.13
C THR A 103 -3.29 21.14 5.32
N GLY A 104 -3.35 19.92 5.86
CA GLY A 104 -4.33 19.52 6.87
C GLY A 104 -5.75 19.30 6.35
N GLU A 105 -5.98 19.47 5.04
CA GLU A 105 -7.30 19.35 4.43
C GLU A 105 -7.77 17.90 4.30
N GLU A 106 -9.07 17.69 4.15
CA GLU A 106 -9.64 16.35 3.98
C GLU A 106 -9.25 15.74 2.62
N ILE A 107 -8.60 14.57 2.66
CA ILE A 107 -8.36 13.76 1.47
C ILE A 107 -9.70 13.11 1.09
N GLY A 108 -10.12 13.34 -0.15
CA GLY A 108 -11.40 12.85 -0.65
C GLY A 108 -11.59 11.33 -0.46
N LEU A 109 -12.75 10.93 0.04
CA LEU A 109 -13.06 9.51 0.33
C LEU A 109 -12.86 8.60 -0.90
N LYS A 110 -13.23 9.07 -2.10
CA LYS A 110 -13.02 8.32 -3.36
C LYS A 110 -11.53 8.03 -3.61
N ARG A 111 -10.66 9.00 -3.31
CA ARG A 111 -9.20 8.86 -3.43
C ARG A 111 -8.68 7.84 -2.43
N LEU A 112 -9.09 7.92 -1.17
CA LEU A 112 -8.67 6.96 -0.14
C LEU A 112 -9.19 5.54 -0.42
N ILE A 113 -10.39 5.38 -0.98
CA ILE A 113 -10.90 4.06 -1.39
C ILE A 113 -10.06 3.47 -2.52
N ALA A 114 -9.60 4.29 -3.47
CA ALA A 114 -8.74 3.84 -4.57
C ALA A 114 -7.29 3.61 -4.11
N ARG A 115 -6.77 4.47 -3.23
CA ARG A 115 -5.41 4.44 -2.72
C ARG A 115 -5.39 4.79 -1.22
N PRO A 116 -5.54 3.80 -0.33
CA PRO A 116 -5.73 4.04 1.10
C PRO A 116 -4.47 4.51 1.84
N ILE A 117 -3.31 4.51 1.17
CA ILE A 117 -2.04 5.06 1.68
C ILE A 117 -1.76 6.48 1.18
N ALA A 118 -2.71 7.14 0.52
CA ALA A 118 -2.53 8.51 0.07
C ALA A 118 -2.37 9.44 1.27
N SER A 119 -1.26 10.18 1.32
CA SER A 119 -0.97 11.18 2.36
C SER A 119 -1.30 12.61 1.94
N LEU A 120 -1.50 12.85 0.65
CA LEU A 120 -1.79 14.17 0.08
C LEU A 120 -3.13 14.17 -0.66
N THR A 121 -3.78 15.34 -0.62
CA THR A 121 -4.88 15.70 -1.54
C THR A 121 -4.41 15.65 -3.00
N VAL A 122 -5.35 15.64 -3.95
CA VAL A 122 -5.01 15.68 -5.38
C VAL A 122 -4.24 16.96 -5.72
N GLU A 123 -4.72 18.10 -5.26
CA GLU A 123 -4.12 19.42 -5.53
C GLU A 123 -2.69 19.52 -4.97
N ALA A 124 -2.49 19.13 -3.70
CA ALA A 124 -1.16 19.07 -3.10
C ALA A 124 -0.22 18.11 -3.85
N GLN A 125 -0.71 16.94 -4.27
CA GLN A 125 0.07 15.99 -5.06
C GLN A 125 0.49 16.59 -6.42
N GLU A 126 -0.43 17.25 -7.13
CA GLU A 126 -0.14 17.90 -8.41
C GLU A 126 0.89 19.02 -8.27
N LYS A 127 0.79 19.81 -7.19
CA LYS A 127 1.77 20.85 -6.87
C LYS A 127 3.16 20.27 -6.61
N HIS A 128 3.24 19.20 -5.82
CA HIS A 128 4.48 18.50 -5.51
C HIS A 128 5.15 17.97 -6.79
N GLU A 129 4.39 17.29 -7.65
CA GLU A 129 4.88 16.72 -8.91
C GLU A 129 5.34 17.82 -9.90
N ASN A 130 4.66 18.97 -9.94
CA ASN A 130 5.07 20.09 -10.76
C ASN A 130 6.39 20.72 -10.27
N GLN A 131 6.59 20.81 -8.96
CA GLN A 131 7.85 21.28 -8.39
C GLN A 131 9.00 20.32 -8.71
N GLU A 132 8.81 19.01 -8.53
CA GLU A 132 9.82 18.00 -8.87
C GLU A 132 10.26 18.07 -10.33
N LYS A 133 9.32 18.26 -11.28
CA LYS A 133 9.63 18.43 -12.71
C LYS A 133 10.52 19.64 -12.98
N ILE A 134 10.21 20.78 -12.38
CA ILE A 134 11.02 22.01 -12.53
C ILE A 134 12.45 21.77 -12.02
N PHE A 135 12.63 21.01 -10.94
CA PHE A 135 13.98 20.71 -10.42
C PHE A 135 14.74 19.68 -11.25
N ALA A 136 14.06 18.74 -11.93
CA ALA A 136 14.71 17.75 -12.77
C ALA A 136 15.20 18.31 -14.13
N ASP A 137 14.59 19.41 -14.59
CA ASP A 137 14.92 20.07 -15.86
C ASP A 137 15.99 21.18 -15.74
N ASN A 138 16.52 21.43 -14.53
CA ASN A 138 17.63 22.37 -14.25
C ASN A 138 18.91 21.62 -13.87
#